data_AF-A0A517WMZ1-F1
#
_entry.id   AF-A0A517WMZ1-F1
#
_cell.length_a   1.000
_cell.length_b   1.000
_cell.length_c   1.000
_cell.angle_alpha   90.00
_cell.angle_beta   90.00
_cell.angle_gamma   90.00
#
_symmetry.space_group_name_H-M   'P 1'
#
loop_
_entity.id
_entity.type
_entity.pdbx_description
1 polymer ?
#
loop_
_entity_poly.entity_id
_entity_poly.type
_entity_poly.pdbx_seq_one_letter_code
_entity_poly.pdbx_strand_id
1 'polypeptide(L)'
;MSVGLSRKEIVKRRKKRARLKKKLKCRFCPDGNIPRPVYVDYKDLRTLRSLLDREGRILPRRRTGTSALYQRAVRRAVLRARFIGLLPYVAED
;
A
#
# COMPACT_ATOMS: atom_id res chain seq x y z
N MET A 1 -12.04 -35.32 -20.94
CA MET A 1 -11.51 -35.68 -19.60
C MET A 1 -10.77 -34.48 -19.02
N SER A 2 -11.45 -33.66 -18.23
CA SER A 2 -10.86 -32.51 -17.53
C SER A 2 -9.97 -33.04 -16.40
N VAL A 3 -8.67 -33.18 -16.67
CA VAL A 3 -7.68 -33.57 -15.66
C VAL A 3 -7.59 -32.41 -14.66
N GLY A 4 -8.33 -32.53 -13.56
CA GLY A 4 -8.22 -31.61 -12.43
C GLY A 4 -6.81 -31.71 -11.86
N LEU A 5 -6.15 -30.57 -11.70
CA LEU A 5 -4.84 -30.51 -11.06
C LEU A 5 -4.88 -31.14 -9.67
N SER A 6 -3.91 -31.99 -9.35
CA SER A 6 -3.76 -32.57 -8.03
C SER A 6 -3.57 -31.47 -6.97
N ARG A 7 -4.07 -31.70 -5.75
CA ARG A 7 -3.92 -30.76 -4.61
C ARG A 7 -2.46 -30.33 -4.39
N LYS A 8 -1.51 -31.25 -4.63
CA LYS A 8 -0.06 -30.97 -4.57
C LYS A 8 0.41 -30.01 -5.67
N GLU A 9 -0.12 -30.12 -6.87
CA GLU A 9 0.22 -29.26 -8.02
C GLU A 9 -0.34 -27.85 -7.85
N ILE A 10 -1.55 -27.72 -7.29
CA ILE A 10 -2.17 -26.42 -6.96
C ILE A 10 -1.29 -25.67 -5.94
N VAL A 11 -0.82 -26.34 -4.90
CA VAL A 11 0.08 -25.75 -3.88
C VAL A 11 1.43 -25.35 -4.50
N LYS A 12 2.02 -26.20 -5.34
CA LYS A 12 3.29 -25.91 -6.03
C LYS A 12 3.16 -24.68 -6.95
N ARG A 13 2.09 -24.57 -7.73
CA ARG A 13 1.79 -23.40 -8.57
C ARG A 13 1.59 -22.13 -7.75
N ARG A 14 0.87 -22.19 -6.61
CA ARG A 14 0.70 -21.04 -5.69
C ARG A 14 2.04 -20.57 -5.12
N LYS A 15 2.89 -21.48 -4.65
CA LYS A 15 4.25 -21.14 -4.15
C LYS A 15 5.12 -20.52 -5.25
N LYS A 16 5.08 -21.06 -6.48
CA LYS A 16 5.81 -20.50 -7.63
C LYS A 16 5.36 -19.06 -7.93
N ARG A 17 4.04 -18.81 -7.99
CA ARG A 17 3.48 -17.47 -8.20
C ARG A 17 3.84 -16.48 -7.08
N ALA A 18 3.85 -16.93 -5.83
CA ALA A 18 4.25 -16.09 -4.70
C ALA A 18 5.72 -15.66 -4.76
N ARG A 19 6.62 -16.58 -5.17
CA ARG A 19 8.06 -16.29 -5.35
C ARG A 19 8.34 -15.33 -6.50
N LEU A 20 7.57 -15.42 -7.59
CA LEU A 20 7.69 -14.53 -8.74
C LEU A 20 7.18 -13.12 -8.47
N LYS A 21 6.42 -12.90 -7.38
CA LYS A 21 5.89 -11.59 -7.06
C LYS A 21 7.02 -10.68 -6.56
N LYS A 22 7.43 -9.72 -7.39
CA LYS A 22 8.41 -8.69 -7.06
C LYS A 22 8.03 -8.01 -5.74
N LYS A 23 8.93 -8.02 -4.75
CA LYS A 23 8.77 -7.27 -3.51
C LYS A 23 8.91 -5.79 -3.83
N LEU A 24 7.85 -5.00 -3.61
CA LEU A 24 7.94 -3.55 -3.72
C LEU A 24 8.80 -3.01 -2.58
N LYS A 25 9.68 -2.05 -2.90
CA LYS A 25 10.47 -1.32 -1.91
C LYS A 25 9.62 -0.21 -1.28
N CYS A 26 9.85 0.08 -0.01
CA CYS A 26 9.15 1.16 0.69
C CYS A 26 9.69 2.50 0.23
N ARG A 27 8.81 3.37 -0.27
CA ARG A 27 9.15 4.74 -0.70
C ARG A 27 9.79 5.58 0.42
N PHE A 28 9.38 5.36 1.67
CA PHE A 28 9.87 6.10 2.83
C PHE A 28 11.15 5.49 3.46
N CYS A 29 11.61 4.33 2.97
CA CYS A 29 12.77 3.63 3.52
C CYS A 29 13.71 3.23 2.36
N PRO A 30 14.43 4.17 1.75
CA PRO A 30 15.33 3.88 0.63
C PRO A 30 16.43 2.87 1.02
N ASP A 31 17.01 3.03 2.22
CA ASP A 31 18.09 2.18 2.74
C ASP A 31 17.59 0.95 3.51
N GLY A 32 16.28 0.70 3.49
CA GLY A 32 15.64 -0.38 4.29
C GLY A 32 15.49 -0.06 5.78
N ASN A 33 16.17 0.98 6.28
CA ASN A 33 15.99 1.50 7.62
C ASN A 33 14.74 2.39 7.71
N ILE A 34 14.07 2.37 8.87
CA ILE A 34 12.89 3.20 9.14
C ILE A 34 13.36 4.45 9.90
N PRO A 35 13.33 5.65 9.27
CA PRO A 35 13.62 6.90 9.96
C PRO A 35 12.74 7.08 11.20
N ARG A 36 13.33 7.60 12.28
CA ARG A 36 12.61 8.02 13.48
C ARG A 36 12.78 9.53 13.64
N PRO A 37 11.71 10.29 13.96
CA PRO A 37 10.34 9.82 14.18
C PRO A 37 9.63 9.40 12.89
N VAL A 38 8.74 8.39 12.99
CA VAL A 38 7.92 7.96 11.85
C VAL A 38 6.80 8.97 11.66
N TYR A 39 7.03 9.93 10.77
CA TYR A 39 6.10 11.00 10.46
C TYR A 39 5.84 11.07 8.95
N VAL A 40 4.58 11.36 8.60
CA VAL A 40 4.13 11.66 7.24
C VAL A 40 3.32 12.94 7.36
N ASP A 41 3.73 13.97 6.64
CA ASP A 41 3.03 15.25 6.67
C ASP A 41 1.65 15.11 6.03
N TYR A 42 0.64 15.66 6.69
CA TYR A 42 -0.73 15.69 6.17
C TYR A 42 -0.94 16.83 5.17
N LYS A 43 -0.03 17.81 5.14
CA LYS A 43 -0.07 18.95 4.21
C LYS A 43 0.55 18.63 2.85
N ASP A 44 1.38 17.59 2.75
CA ASP A 44 1.98 17.17 1.50
C ASP A 44 0.99 16.36 0.64
N LEU A 45 0.17 17.09 -0.10
CA LEU A 45 -0.83 16.52 -0.99
C LEU A 45 -0.23 15.68 -2.11
N ARG A 46 0.97 16.00 -2.59
CA ARG A 46 1.58 15.29 -3.73
C ARG A 46 1.93 13.87 -3.33
N THR A 47 2.50 13.68 -2.13
CA THR A 47 2.78 12.33 -1.63
C THR A 47 1.51 11.61 -1.24
N LEU A 48 0.57 12.25 -0.55
CA LEU A 48 -0.67 11.59 -0.12
C LEU A 48 -1.55 11.15 -1.29
N ARG A 49 -1.71 11.96 -2.34
CA ARG A 49 -2.49 11.59 -3.54
C ARG A 49 -1.97 10.32 -4.20
N SER A 50 -0.65 10.11 -4.23
CA SER A 50 -0.04 8.88 -4.77
C SER A 50 -0.32 7.61 -3.94
N LEU A 51 -0.83 7.77 -2.72
CA LEU A 51 -1.16 6.69 -1.79
C LEU A 51 -2.66 6.44 -1.71
N LEU A 52 -3.45 7.20 -2.48
CA LEU A 52 -4.88 7.01 -2.63
C LEU A 52 -5.20 6.39 -4.00
N ASP A 53 -6.33 5.71 -4.05
CA ASP A 53 -6.96 5.26 -5.29
C ASP A 53 -7.75 6.42 -5.92
N ARG A 54 -8.29 6.19 -7.13
CA ARG A 54 -9.10 7.19 -7.84
C ARG A 54 -10.31 7.62 -7.03
N GLU A 55 -10.97 6.67 -6.37
CA GLU A 55 -12.15 6.92 -5.51
C GLU A 55 -11.77 7.57 -4.16
N GLY A 56 -10.51 7.95 -3.98
CA GLY A 56 -9.98 8.55 -2.75
C GLY A 56 -9.69 7.54 -1.64
N ARG A 57 -9.81 6.23 -1.86
CA ARG A 57 -9.56 5.17 -0.85
C ARG A 57 -8.05 5.00 -0.59
N ILE A 58 -7.66 4.69 0.65
CA ILE A 58 -6.24 4.46 0.98
C ILE A 58 -5.75 3.15 0.34
N LEU A 59 -4.71 3.22 -0.49
CA LEU A 59 -4.13 2.05 -1.13
C LEU A 59 -3.51 1.11 -0.08
N PRO A 60 -3.69 -0.21 -0.22
CA PRO A 60 -3.15 -1.18 0.73
C PRO A 60 -1.62 -1.26 0.60
N ARG A 61 -0.96 -1.57 1.71
CA ARG A 61 0.50 -1.77 1.80
C ARG A 61 1.08 -2.65 0.68
N ARG A 62 0.35 -3.70 0.28
CA ARG A 62 0.76 -4.64 -0.79
C ARG A 62 0.90 -4.00 -2.17
N ARG A 63 0.21 -2.88 -2.42
CA ARG A 63 0.24 -2.10 -3.67
C ARG A 63 1.26 -0.97 -3.57
N THR A 64 1.37 -0.32 -2.42
CA THR A 64 2.25 0.84 -2.21
C THR A 64 3.68 0.47 -1.81
N GLY A 65 3.90 -0.73 -1.26
CA GLY A 65 5.21 -1.19 -0.79
C GLY A 65 5.67 -0.55 0.53
N THR A 66 4.83 0.26 1.19
CA THR A 66 5.18 0.98 2.43
C THR A 66 5.54 0.03 3.58
N SER A 67 6.36 0.47 4.54
CA SER A 67 6.57 -0.28 5.78
C SER A 67 5.29 -0.28 6.63
N ALA A 68 5.13 -1.27 7.52
CA ALA A 68 3.95 -1.35 8.39
C ALA A 68 3.79 -0.10 9.27
N LEU A 69 4.89 0.45 9.77
CA LEU A 69 4.90 1.67 10.59
C LEU A 69 4.48 2.89 9.77
N TYR A 70 5.06 3.05 8.57
CA TYR A 70 4.69 4.12 7.66
C TYR A 70 3.24 4.02 7.19
N GLN A 71 2.70 2.82 6.95
CA GLN A 71 1.29 2.68 6.59
C GLN A 71 0.36 3.22 7.70
N ARG A 72 0.71 3.03 8.97
CA ARG A 72 -0.04 3.62 10.11
C ARG A 72 0.10 5.14 10.17
N ALA A 73 1.27 5.68 9.81
CA ALA A 73 1.50 7.12 9.73
C ALA A 73 0.73 7.75 8.57
N VAL A 74 0.77 7.15 7.38
CA VAL A 74 -0.01 7.53 6.20
C VAL A 74 -1.49 7.56 6.53
N ARG A 75 -2.03 6.51 7.18
CA ARG A 75 -3.45 6.49 7.57
C ARG A 75 -3.80 7.71 8.45
N ARG A 76 -2.97 8.03 9.44
CA ARG A 76 -3.18 9.20 10.31
C ARG A 76 -3.09 10.51 9.52
N ALA A 77 -2.11 10.63 8.63
CA ALA A 77 -1.95 11.81 7.79
C ALA A 77 -3.15 12.02 6.85
N VAL A 78 -3.61 10.98 6.15
CA VAL A 78 -4.79 11.03 5.28
C VAL A 78 -6.04 11.42 6.06
N LEU A 79 -6.26 10.86 7.25
CA LEU A 79 -7.43 11.22 8.06
C LEU A 79 -7.40 12.68 8.51
N ARG A 80 -6.24 13.20 8.91
CA ARG A 80 -6.07 14.63 9.25
C ARG A 80 -6.30 15.52 8.03
N ALA A 81 -5.73 15.16 6.88
CA ALA A 81 -5.91 15.91 5.63
C ALA A 81 -7.39 15.95 5.21
N ARG A 82 -8.12 14.84 5.37
CA ARG A 82 -9.56 14.78 5.11
C ARG A 82 -10.39 15.61 6.07
N PHE A 83 -10.03 15.62 7.36
CA PHE A 83 -10.74 16.42 8.36
C PHE A 83 -10.65 17.94 8.09
N ILE A 84 -9.53 18.40 7.54
CA ILE A 84 -9.30 19.82 7.22
C ILE A 84 -9.75 20.16 5.78
N GLY A 85 -10.25 19.19 5.02
CA GLY A 85 -10.73 19.42 3.64
C GLY A 85 -9.64 19.46 2.56
N LEU A 86 -8.41 19.01 2.87
CA LEU A 86 -7.32 18.92 1.89
C LEU A 86 -7.48 17.72 0.94
N LEU A 87 -8.15 16.66 1.39
CA LEU A 87 -8.42 15.45 0.61
C LEU A 87 -9.89 15.03 0.75
N PRO A 88 -10.52 14.50 -0.32
CA PRO A 88 -11.89 14.02 -0.24
C PRO A 88 -12.01 12.68 0.50
N TYR A 89 -13.19 12.44 1.09
CA TYR A 89 -13.57 11.13 1.62
C TYR A 89 -14.00 10.17 0.51
N VAL A 90 -14.73 10.71 -0.46
CA VAL A 90 -15.20 10.07 -1.69
C VAL A 90 -14.83 11.02 -2.81
N ALA A 91 -14.04 10.55 -3.79
CA ALA A 91 -13.88 11.31 -5.03
C ALA A 91 -15.14 11.05 -5.87
N GLU A 92 -15.80 12.12 -6.30
CA GLU A 92 -16.79 12.04 -7.37
C GLU A 92 -16.00 11.95 -8.67
N ASP A 93 -16.23 10.88 -9.44
CA ASP A 93 -15.74 10.78 -10.82
C ASP A 93 -16.60 11.64 -11.74
#